data_AF-A0A2D5BQL4-F1
#
_entry.id   AF-A0A2D5BQL4-F1
#
_cell.length_a   1.000
_cell.length_b   1.000
_cell.length_c   1.000
_cell.angle_alpha   90.00
_cell.angle_beta   90.00
_cell.angle_gamma   90.00
#
_symmetry.space_group_name_H-M   'P 1'
#
loop_
_entity.id
_entity.type
_entity.pdbx_description
1 polymer ?
#
loop_
_entity_poly.entity_id
_entity_poly.type
_entity_poly.pdbx_seq_one_letter_code
_entity_poly.pdbx_strand_id
1 'polypeptide(L)'
;MSDSTAPFIRYTKTFKKYKDEFEPRVVDYVRDWAKTAELLAFYEDNSIVKVTGAKEQIDGLLGTLKSQFDYIPPEDADEDGDADDGETSD
;
A
#
# COMPACT_ATOMS: atom_id res chain seq x y z
N MET A 1 -19.61 25.80 -10.33
CA MET A 1 -18.14 26.02 -10.25
C MET A 1 -17.85 26.27 -8.78
N SER A 2 -17.25 25.40 -8.00
CA SER A 2 -16.33 24.31 -8.31
C SER A 2 -16.68 23.11 -7.44
N ASP A 3 -16.82 21.94 -8.06
CA ASP A 3 -16.90 20.68 -7.35
C ASP A 3 -15.49 20.43 -6.79
N SER A 4 -15.21 20.93 -5.58
CA SER A 4 -13.99 20.61 -4.84
C SER A 4 -14.08 19.16 -4.36
N THR A 5 -14.16 18.22 -5.30
CA THR A 5 -13.75 16.84 -5.03
C THR A 5 -12.26 16.93 -4.74
N ALA A 6 -11.91 17.04 -3.46
CA ALA A 6 -10.53 16.88 -3.03
C ALA A 6 -9.98 15.61 -3.68
N PRO A 7 -8.76 15.62 -4.24
CA PRO A 7 -8.20 14.43 -4.85
C PRO A 7 -8.29 13.31 -3.83
N PHE A 8 -8.91 12.19 -4.22
CA PHE A 8 -8.95 11.02 -3.37
C PHE A 8 -7.50 10.54 -3.25
N ILE A 9 -6.82 10.92 -2.17
CA ILE A 9 -5.41 10.59 -1.97
C ILE A 9 -5.35 9.08 -1.78
N ARG A 10 -4.90 8.39 -2.83
CA ARG A 10 -4.66 6.96 -2.83
C ARG A 10 -3.31 6.70 -2.16
N TYR A 11 -3.30 5.88 -1.11
CA TYR A 11 -2.08 5.47 -0.43
C TYR A 11 -1.68 4.09 -0.94
N THR A 12 -0.53 4.01 -1.61
CA THR A 12 0.01 2.75 -2.10
C THR A 12 1.19 2.30 -1.24
N LYS A 13 1.18 1.03 -0.81
CA LYS A 13 2.32 0.41 -0.13
C LYS A 13 2.82 -0.80 -0.89
N THR A 14 4.14 -0.83 -1.13
CA THR A 14 4.82 -1.92 -1.82
C THR A 14 5.60 -2.80 -0.82
N PHE A 15 5.39 -4.10 -0.90
CA PHE A 15 6.07 -5.16 -0.16
C PHE A 15 6.91 -5.99 -1.13
N LYS A 16 8.22 -6.11 -0.91
CA LYS A 16 9.13 -6.84 -1.82
C LYS A 16 9.28 -8.28 -1.36
N LYS A 17 8.90 -9.27 -2.19
CA LYS A 17 8.85 -10.71 -1.81
C LYS A 17 10.23 -11.39 -1.68
N TYR A 18 11.26 -10.83 -2.31
CA TYR A 18 12.57 -11.47 -2.50
C TYR A 18 13.70 -10.94 -1.61
N LYS A 19 13.43 -9.95 -0.76
CA LYS A 19 14.40 -9.56 0.25
C LYS A 19 14.21 -10.49 1.44
N ASP A 20 15.29 -11.08 1.97
CA ASP A 20 15.29 -11.83 3.24
C ASP A 20 14.63 -11.03 4.39
N GLU A 21 14.65 -9.70 4.29
CA GLU A 21 13.97 -8.75 5.19
C GLU A 21 12.43 -8.83 5.14
N PHE A 22 11.85 -9.45 4.11
CA PHE A 22 10.41 -9.64 3.98
C PHE A 22 10.10 -11.12 4.14
N GLU A 23 9.73 -11.49 5.36
CA GLU A 23 9.28 -12.84 5.64
C GLU A 23 8.09 -13.20 4.73
N PRO A 24 8.06 -14.40 4.13
CA PRO A 24 6.93 -14.86 3.31
C PRO A 24 5.60 -14.83 4.09
N ARG A 25 5.66 -14.85 5.42
CA ARG A 25 4.51 -14.72 6.33
C ARG A 25 3.86 -13.32 6.28
N VAL A 26 4.66 -12.26 6.11
CA VAL A 26 4.16 -10.88 5.95
C VAL A 26 3.39 -10.77 4.64
N VAL A 27 3.96 -11.31 3.56
CA VAL A 27 3.33 -11.31 2.23
C VAL A 27 2.02 -12.08 2.24
N ASP A 28 2.00 -13.26 2.88
CA ASP A 28 0.78 -14.08 2.98
C ASP A 28 -0.31 -13.37 3.79
N TYR A 29 0.06 -12.73 4.90
CA TYR A 29 -0.86 -11.91 5.69
C TYR A 29 -1.42 -10.73 4.89
N VAL A 30 -0.57 -9.98 4.19
CA VAL A 30 -1.00 -8.85 3.34
C VAL A 30 -1.97 -9.33 2.27
N ARG A 31 -1.70 -10.50 1.65
CA ARG A 31 -2.59 -11.09 0.65
C ARG A 31 -3.94 -11.50 1.24
N ASP A 32 -3.97 -12.08 2.44
CA ASP A 32 -5.22 -12.46 3.09
C ASP A 32 -6.03 -11.25 3.54
N TRP A 33 -5.35 -10.29 4.16
CA TRP A 33 -5.93 -9.00 4.52
C TRP A 33 -6.49 -8.26 3.30
N ALA A 34 -5.78 -8.25 2.17
CA ALA A 34 -6.25 -7.60 0.94
C ALA A 34 -7.53 -8.23 0.35
N LYS A 35 -7.85 -9.49 0.67
CA LYS A 35 -9.13 -10.12 0.26
C LYS A 35 -10.30 -9.66 1.12
N THR A 36 -10.03 -9.22 2.34
CA THR A 36 -11.07 -8.81 3.31
C THR A 36 -11.20 -7.31 3.41
N ALA A 37 -10.13 -6.57 3.15
CA ALA A 37 -10.12 -5.12 3.08
C ALA A 37 -10.78 -4.65 1.77
N GLU A 38 -11.69 -3.67 1.88
CA GLU A 38 -12.21 -2.92 0.74
C GLU A 38 -11.11 -1.98 0.21
N LEU A 39 -10.14 -2.55 -0.50
CA LEU A 39 -9.04 -1.84 -1.13
C LEU A 39 -9.47 -1.17 -2.44
N LEU A 40 -8.78 -0.10 -2.79
CA LEU A 40 -8.94 0.57 -4.08
C LEU A 40 -8.27 -0.23 -5.19
N ALA A 41 -7.08 -0.77 -4.90
CA ALA A 41 -6.37 -1.66 -5.81
C ALA A 41 -5.46 -2.62 -5.05
N PHE A 42 -5.27 -3.80 -5.64
CA PHE A 42 -4.29 -4.79 -5.22
C PHE A 42 -3.52 -5.24 -6.46
N TYR A 43 -2.20 -5.11 -6.43
CA TYR A 43 -1.32 -5.59 -7.49
C TYR A 43 -0.33 -6.58 -6.90
N GLU A 44 -0.19 -7.73 -7.56
CA GLU A 44 0.75 -8.75 -7.14
C GLU A 44 1.56 -9.24 -8.33
N ASP A 45 2.88 -9.21 -8.18
CA ASP A 45 3.83 -9.80 -9.14
C ASP A 45 4.62 -10.93 -8.47
N ASN A 46 5.45 -11.66 -9.23
CA ASN A 46 6.39 -12.64 -8.67
C ASN A 46 7.35 -12.02 -7.64
N SER A 47 7.55 -10.71 -7.77
CA SER A 47 8.59 -9.93 -7.11
C SER A 47 8.09 -9.09 -5.93
N ILE A 48 6.85 -8.60 -6.03
CA ILE A 48 6.31 -7.57 -5.13
C ILE A 48 4.81 -7.77 -4.92
N VAL A 49 4.30 -7.22 -3.83
CA VAL A 49 2.87 -6.99 -3.58
C VAL A 49 2.68 -5.50 -3.36
N LYS A 50 1.71 -4.90 -4.05
CA LYS A 50 1.29 -3.51 -3.83
C LYS A 50 -0.17 -3.51 -3.39
N VAL A 51 -0.45 -2.81 -2.31
CA VAL A 51 -1.81 -2.55 -1.81
C VAL A 51 -2.06 -1.06 -1.92
N THR A 52 -3.20 -0.67 -2.46
CA THR A 52 -3.62 0.72 -2.57
C THR A 52 -4.97 0.87 -1.88
N GLY A 53 -5.04 1.80 -0.93
CA GLY A 53 -6.24 2.02 -0.11
C GLY A 53 -6.27 3.41 0.51
N ALA A 54 -7.18 3.59 1.46
CA ALA A 54 -7.21 4.78 2.30
C ALA A 54 -6.03 4.77 3.28
N LYS A 55 -5.58 5.96 3.70
CA LYS A 55 -4.46 6.10 4.64
C LYS A 55 -4.63 5.26 5.89
N GLU A 56 -5.81 5.31 6.50
CA GLU A 56 -6.12 4.59 7.74
C GLU A 56 -6.05 3.07 7.58
N GLN A 57 -6.41 2.55 6.40
CA GLN A 57 -6.31 1.12 6.09
C GLN A 57 -4.84 0.69 5.98
N ILE A 58 -4.02 1.49 5.28
CA ILE A 58 -2.59 1.21 5.10
C ILE A 58 -1.83 1.35 6.43
N ASP A 59 -2.13 2.39 7.21
CA ASP A 59 -1.53 2.62 8.53
C ASP A 59 -1.91 1.49 9.51
N GLY A 60 -3.19 1.07 9.52
CA GLY A 60 -3.66 -0.06 10.32
C GLY A 60 -3.00 -1.40 9.92
N LEU A 61 -2.79 -1.62 8.61
CA LEU A 61 -2.05 -2.77 8.11
C LEU A 61 -0.59 -2.73 8.62
N LEU A 62 0.10 -1.60 8.46
CA LEU A 62 1.49 -1.45 8.89
C LEU A 62 1.63 -1.60 10.41
N GLY A 63 0.71 -1.05 11.19
CA GLY A 63 0.67 -1.23 12.65
C GLY A 63 0.50 -2.69 13.04
N THR A 64 -0.36 -3.43 12.34
CA THR A 64 -0.56 -4.86 12.58
C THR A 64 0.67 -5.67 12.20
N LEU A 65 1.28 -5.38 11.05
CA LEU A 65 2.49 -6.05 10.59
C LEU A 65 3.66 -5.82 11.53
N LYS A 66 3.83 -4.58 12.01
CA LYS A 66 4.83 -4.25 13.03
C LYS A 66 4.57 -5.00 14.33
N SER A 67 3.32 -5.10 14.78
CA SER A 67 3.00 -5.77 16.04
C SER A 67 3.09 -7.30 15.97
N GLN A 68 2.75 -7.92 14.83
CA GLN A 68 2.70 -9.38 14.69
C GLN A 68 4.00 -9.99 14.15
N PHE A 69 4.69 -9.28 13.26
CA PHE A 69 5.86 -9.78 12.53
C PHE A 69 7.12 -8.94 12.77
N ASP A 70 7.11 -7.98 13.71
CA ASP A 70 8.19 -7.00 13.93
C ASP A 70 8.60 -6.27 12.62
N TYR A 71 7.65 -6.16 11.69
CA TYR A 71 7.91 -5.63 10.37
C TYR A 71 8.19 -4.12 10.43
N ILE A 72 9.39 -3.73 10.02
CA ILE A 72 9.79 -2.33 9.86
C ILE A 72 9.76 -2.00 8.37
N PRO A 73 8.82 -1.17 7.89
CA PRO A 73 8.84 -0.73 6.51
C PRO A 73 10.16 0.04 6.26
N PRO A 74 10.87 -0.21 5.15
CA PRO A 74 12.07 0.55 4.85
C PRO A 74 11.72 2.03 4.70
N GLU A 75 12.64 2.93 5.10
CA GLU A 75 12.43 4.38 4.99
C GLU A 75 12.16 4.81 3.53
N ASP A 76 12.71 4.07 2.56
CA ASP A 76 12.44 4.19 1.12
C ASP A 76 11.27 3.34 0.61
N ALA A 77 10.39 2.80 1.47
CA ALA A 77 9.13 2.24 0.98
C ALA A 77 8.22 3.42 0.64
N ASP A 78 8.51 4.03 -0.52
CA ASP A 78 7.79 5.14 -1.13
C ASP A 78 6.34 5.12 -0.65
N GLU A 79 5.99 6.03 0.26
CA GLU A 79 4.63 6.54 0.33
C GLU A 79 4.44 7.29 -0.98
N ASP A 80 4.25 6.52 -2.05
CA ASP A 80 3.82 7.00 -3.35
C ASP A 80 2.35 7.38 -3.15
N GLY A 81 2.16 8.48 -2.40
CA GLY A 81 1.01 9.33 -2.50
C GLY A 81 1.08 9.95 -3.88
N ASP A 82 0.79 9.13 -4.88
CA ASP A 82 0.55 9.52 -6.25
C ASP A 82 -0.73 10.37 -6.20
N ALA A 83 -0.54 11.63 -5.82
CA ALA A 83 -1.41 12.69 -6.26
C ALA A 83 -1.33 12.60 -7.77
N ASP A 84 -2.39 12.04 -8.36
CA ASP A 84 -2.66 12.05 -9.78
C ASP A 84 -2.70 13.54 -10.18
N ASP A 85 -1.53 14.14 -10.36
CA ASP A 85 -1.35 15.43 -11.00
C ASP A 85 -1.55 15.10 -12.47
N GLY A 86 -2.82 15.04 -12.85
CA GLY A 86 -3.24 14.94 -14.23
C GLY A 86 -2.64 16.13 -14.96
N GLU A 87 -1.46 15.92 -15.54
CA GLU A 87 -0.82 16.79 -16.51
C GLU A 87 -1.77 16.88 -17.70
N THR A 88 -2.66 17.87 -17.67
CA THR A 88 -3.48 18.23 -18.83
C THR A 88 -2.57 18.97 -19.80
N SER A 89 -1.85 18.20 -20.62
CA SER A 89 -1.26 18.73 -21.85
C SER A 89 -2.38 18.93 -22.88
N ASP A 90 -2.80 20.18 -23.10
CA ASP A 90 -2.91 20.88 -24.41
C ASP A 90 -3.57 22.27 -24.24
#